data_AF-A0A847YAV1-F1
#
_entry.id   AF-A0A847YAV1-F1
#
_cell.length_a   1.000
_cell.length_b   1.000
_cell.length_c   1.000
_cell.angle_alpha   90.00
_cell.angle_beta   90.00
_cell.angle_gamma   90.00
#
_symmetry.space_group_name_H-M   'P 1'
#
loop_
_entity.id
_entity.type
_entity.pdbx_description
1 polymer ?
#
loop_
_entity_poly.entity_id
_entity_poly.type
_entity_poly.pdbx_seq_one_letter_code
_entity_poly.pdbx_strand_id
1 'polypeptide(L)'
;LTFGIFFTPVFYEPEVFGPRGALLMMLNPLSPVLEGLRLAVIEGHNLLQPLSLTDRAGAVIAVWRPWYPAYSALWAVLGFFGAWRLFHKLEFLFAEYI
;
A
#
# COMPACT_ATOMS: atom_id res chain seq x y z
N LEU A 1 -9.43 -5.43 -12.81
CA LEU A 1 -9.24 -4.61 -11.59
C LEU A 1 -9.54 -5.42 -10.32
N THR A 2 -9.38 -6.76 -10.34
CA THR A 2 -10.06 -7.66 -9.38
C THR A 2 -9.13 -8.37 -8.40
N PHE A 3 -7.82 -8.43 -8.67
CA PHE A 3 -6.87 -9.16 -7.82
C PHE A 3 -6.16 -8.30 -6.77
N GLY A 4 -5.89 -7.03 -7.07
CA GLY A 4 -5.12 -6.16 -6.15
C GLY A 4 -5.84 -5.83 -4.85
N ILE A 5 -7.17 -5.87 -4.84
CA ILE A 5 -8.00 -5.47 -3.69
C ILE A 5 -7.91 -6.49 -2.54
N PHE A 6 -7.71 -7.78 -2.86
CA PHE A 6 -7.54 -8.82 -1.82
C PHE A 6 -6.18 -8.74 -1.08
N PHE A 7 -5.20 -8.04 -1.67
CA PHE A 7 -3.92 -7.70 -1.03
C PHE A 7 -3.92 -6.28 -0.45
N THR A 8 -5.10 -5.77 -0.06
CA THR A 8 -5.27 -4.48 0.63
C THR A 8 -6.14 -4.65 1.89
N PRO A 9 -6.05 -3.76 2.89
CA PRO A 9 -6.76 -3.89 4.17
C PRO A 9 -8.28 -3.63 4.10
N VAL A 10 -8.88 -3.81 2.92
CA VAL A 10 -10.33 -3.66 2.72
C VAL A 10 -11.09 -4.87 3.25
N PHE A 11 -10.56 -6.09 3.03
CA PHE A 11 -11.25 -7.33 3.38
C PHE A 11 -10.60 -8.09 4.54
N TYR A 12 -9.31 -7.89 4.77
CA TYR A 12 -8.54 -8.62 5.77
C TYR A 12 -7.65 -7.65 6.54
N GLU A 13 -7.69 -7.73 7.86
CA GLU A 13 -6.77 -6.98 8.71
C GLU A 13 -5.35 -7.54 8.55
N PRO A 14 -4.31 -6.69 8.54
CA PRO A 14 -2.92 -7.13 8.41
C PRO A 14 -2.52 -8.18 9.46
N GLU A 15 -3.15 -8.11 10.63
CA GLU A 15 -2.92 -8.95 11.80
C GLU A 15 -3.24 -10.43 11.54
N VAL A 16 -4.20 -10.72 10.64
CA VAL A 16 -4.66 -12.08 10.35
C VAL A 16 -3.62 -12.91 9.59
N PHE A 17 -2.70 -12.24 8.87
CA PHE A 17 -1.69 -12.92 8.05
C PHE A 17 -0.34 -13.13 8.74
N GLY A 18 -0.25 -12.83 10.04
CA GLY A 18 0.99 -12.92 10.81
C GLY A 18 2.07 -11.92 10.36
N PRO A 19 3.29 -11.98 10.93
CA PRO A 19 4.30 -10.95 10.73
C PRO A 19 4.75 -10.77 9.28
N ARG A 20 4.92 -11.88 8.54
CA ARG A 20 5.38 -11.86 7.15
C ARG A 20 4.27 -11.46 6.20
N GLY A 21 3.05 -11.95 6.43
CA GLY A 21 1.92 -11.64 5.56
C GLY A 21 1.46 -10.18 5.71
N ALA A 22 1.46 -9.64 6.93
CA ALA A 22 1.25 -8.22 7.17
C ALA A 22 2.24 -7.35 6.37
N LEU A 23 3.52 -7.74 6.36
CA LEU A 23 4.55 -7.04 5.61
C LEU A 23 4.33 -7.13 4.09
N LEU A 24 4.01 -8.31 3.56
CA LEU A 24 3.72 -8.49 2.13
C LEU A 24 2.51 -7.67 1.67
N MET A 25 1.48 -7.59 2.51
CA MET A 25 0.28 -6.79 2.24
C MET A 25 0.59 -5.29 2.21
N MET A 26 1.50 -4.81 3.07
CA MET A 26 1.95 -3.42 3.10
C MET A 26 2.87 -3.04 1.93
N LEU A 27 3.39 -4.00 1.15
CA LEU A 27 4.11 -3.71 -0.10
C LEU A 27 3.20 -3.19 -1.21
N ASN A 28 1.90 -3.48 -1.15
CA ASN A 28 0.97 -2.90 -2.11
C ASN A 28 0.84 -1.39 -1.83
N PRO A 29 1.12 -0.50 -2.80
CA PRO A 29 1.13 0.95 -2.57
C PRO A 29 -0.25 1.52 -2.19
N LEU A 30 -1.35 0.79 -2.43
CA LEU A 30 -2.68 1.17 -1.94
C LEU A 30 -2.90 0.83 -0.47
N SER A 31 -2.23 -0.20 0.06
CA SER A 31 -2.42 -0.67 1.44
C SER A 31 -2.10 0.39 2.50
N PRO A 32 -0.95 1.08 2.46
CA PRO A 32 -0.66 2.16 3.42
C PRO A 32 -1.66 3.30 3.43
N VAL A 33 -2.25 3.62 2.27
CA VAL A 33 -3.20 4.73 2.16
C VAL A 33 -4.51 4.35 2.86
N LEU A 34 -5.02 3.16 2.58
CA LEU A 34 -6.25 2.66 3.17
C LEU A 34 -6.10 2.39 4.67
N GLU A 35 -4.97 1.80 5.07
CA GLU A 35 -4.65 1.56 6.48
C GLU A 35 -4.48 2.86 7.26
N GLY A 36 -3.78 3.84 6.68
CA GLY A 36 -3.63 5.16 7.30
C GLY A 36 -4.96 5.88 7.48
N LEU A 37 -5.88 5.76 6.52
CA LEU A 37 -7.23 6.31 6.64
C LEU A 37 -8.04 5.59 7.74
N ARG A 38 -7.98 4.27 7.83
CA ARG A 38 -8.60 3.48 8.92
C ARG A 38 -8.08 3.97 10.28
N LEU A 39 -6.76 3.98 10.45
CA LEU A 39 -6.12 4.34 11.73
C LEU A 39 -6.41 5.80 12.12
N ALA A 40 -6.30 6.75 11.19
CA ALA A 40 -6.50 8.16 11.50
C ALA A 40 -7.97 8.54 11.70
N VAL A 41 -8.88 8.03 10.86
CA VAL A 41 -10.28 8.48 10.81
C VAL A 41 -11.16 7.64 11.72
N ILE A 42 -10.96 6.32 11.75
CA ILE A 42 -11.81 5.40 12.51
C ILE A 42 -11.28 5.22 13.93
N GLU A 43 -9.97 4.97 14.06
CA GLU A 43 -9.34 4.70 15.36
C GLU A 43 -8.82 5.97 16.07
N GLY A 44 -8.72 7.09 15.35
CA GLY A 44 -8.15 8.33 15.90
C GLY A 44 -6.66 8.21 16.27
N HIS A 45 -5.97 7.21 15.72
CA HIS A 45 -4.56 6.94 15.99
C HIS A 45 -3.66 7.98 15.33
N ASN A 46 -2.64 8.44 16.06
CA ASN A 46 -1.65 9.35 15.50
C ASN A 46 -0.71 8.59 14.56
N LEU A 47 -0.82 8.86 13.26
CA LEU A 47 -0.02 8.20 12.21
C LEU A 47 1.50 8.42 12.35
N LEU A 48 1.96 9.41 13.12
CA LEU A 48 3.39 9.59 13.40
C LEU A 48 3.92 8.56 14.41
N GLN A 49 3.03 7.86 15.13
CA GLN A 49 3.42 6.83 16.07
C GLN A 49 3.31 5.45 15.41
N PRO A 50 4.37 4.61 15.48
CA PRO A 50 4.30 3.25 14.98
C PRO A 50 3.32 2.42 15.81
N LEU A 51 2.56 1.55 15.14
CA LEU A 51 1.65 0.60 15.78
C LEU A 51 2.18 -0.81 15.54
N SER A 52 2.30 -1.60 16.62
CA SER A 52 2.68 -3.01 16.55
C SER A 52 1.80 -3.81 17.50
N LEU A 53 1.28 -4.93 17.01
CA LEU A 53 0.41 -5.81 17.77
C LEU A 53 1.11 -7.15 18.00
N THR A 54 0.89 -7.75 19.16
CA THR A 54 1.41 -9.07 19.49
C THR A 54 0.32 -10.10 19.19
N ASP A 55 0.62 -11.03 18.29
CA ASP A 55 -0.29 -12.12 17.94
C ASP A 55 -0.44 -13.12 19.10
N ARG A 56 -1.47 -13.98 19.05
CA ARG A 56 -1.72 -15.07 20.01
C ARG A 56 -0.53 -16.03 20.15
N ALA A 57 0.30 -16.14 19.12
CA ALA A 57 1.53 -16.92 19.12
C ALA A 57 2.75 -16.18 19.74
N GLY A 58 2.57 -14.96 20.26
CA GLY A 58 3.63 -14.13 20.84
C GLY A 58 4.50 -13.39 19.80
N ALA A 59 4.15 -13.45 18.52
CA ALA A 59 4.89 -12.79 17.45
C ALA A 59 4.49 -11.32 17.34
N VAL A 60 5.47 -10.42 17.20
CA VAL A 60 5.23 -8.98 17.01
C VAL A 60 4.95 -8.70 15.53
N ILE A 61 3.77 -8.15 15.24
CA ILE A 61 3.30 -7.75 13.91
C ILE A 61 3.37 -6.23 13.82
N ALA A 62 4.11 -5.71 12.84
CA ALA A 62 4.16 -4.27 12.56
C ALA A 62 2.97 -3.85 11.70
N VAL A 63 1.91 -3.35 12.35
CA VAL A 63 0.67 -2.91 11.68
C VAL A 63 0.89 -1.58 10.97
N TRP A 64 1.55 -0.63 11.62
CA TRP A 64 1.78 0.70 11.06
C TRP A 64 3.21 1.20 11.27
N ARG A 65 3.75 1.84 10.23
CA ARG A 65 4.98 2.63 10.30
C ARG A 65 4.75 3.99 9.62
N PRO A 66 5.24 5.10 10.20
CA PRO A 66 5.05 6.45 9.63
C PRO A 66 5.60 6.67 8.22
N TRP A 67 6.51 5.81 7.74
CA TRP A 67 7.08 5.90 6.40
C TRP A 67 6.23 5.23 5.33
N TYR A 68 5.24 4.40 5.69
CA TYR A 68 4.39 3.71 4.71
C TYR A 68 3.66 4.67 3.75
N PRO A 69 3.13 5.83 4.17
CA PRO A 69 2.59 6.83 3.24
C PRO A 69 3.64 7.38 2.26
N ALA A 70 4.88 7.59 2.73
CA ALA A 70 5.97 8.07 1.88
C ALA A 70 6.34 7.03 0.81
N TYR A 71 6.28 5.75 1.16
CA TYR A 71 6.44 4.65 0.21
C TYR A 71 5.36 4.66 -0.87
N SER A 72 4.09 4.84 -0.51
CA SER A 72 2.99 4.98 -1.48
C SER A 72 3.15 6.21 -2.36
N ALA A 73 3.54 7.35 -1.79
CA ALA A 73 3.80 8.58 -2.53
C ALA A 73 4.93 8.40 -3.54
N LEU A 74 6.01 7.72 -3.15
CA LEU A 74 7.12 7.40 -4.05
C LEU A 74 6.65 6.57 -5.25
N TRP A 75 5.86 5.52 -5.01
CA TRP A 75 5.30 4.70 -6.10
C TRP A 75 4.38 5.49 -7.03
N ALA A 76 3.56 6.40 -6.49
CA ALA A 76 2.70 7.26 -7.30
C ALA A 76 3.53 8.18 -8.21
N VAL A 77 4.57 8.81 -7.66
CA VAL A 77 5.47 9.70 -8.40
C VAL A 77 6.25 8.93 -9.47
N LEU A 78 6.83 7.78 -9.12
CA LEU A 78 7.56 6.94 -10.06
C LEU A 78 6.63 6.39 -11.16
N GLY A 79 5.41 5.98 -10.80
CA GLY A 79 4.40 5.53 -11.74
C GLY A 79 4.00 6.63 -12.71
N PHE A 80 3.81 7.85 -12.22
CA PHE A 80 3.48 9.02 -13.06
C PHE A 80 4.60 9.31 -14.08
N PHE A 81 5.85 9.50 -13.61
CA PHE A 81 6.97 9.79 -14.50
C PHE A 81 7.30 8.61 -15.43
N GLY A 82 7.16 7.38 -14.94
CA GLY A 82 7.34 6.17 -15.72
C GLY A 82 6.32 6.07 -16.86
N ALA A 83 5.03 6.25 -16.54
CA ALA A 83 3.96 6.25 -17.52
C ALA A 83 4.12 7.39 -18.53
N TRP A 84 4.45 8.60 -18.09
CA TRP A 84 4.71 9.73 -18.98
C TRP A 84 5.85 9.43 -19.97
N ARG A 85 7.01 8.99 -19.46
CA ARG A 85 8.17 8.66 -20.30
C ARG A 85 7.86 7.52 -21.27
N LEU A 86 7.11 6.51 -20.81
CA LEU A 86 6.71 5.38 -21.65
C LEU A 86 5.74 5.83 -22.74
N PHE A 87 4.74 6.62 -22.39
CA PHE A 87 3.76 7.16 -23.33
C PHE A 87 4.44 7.96 -24.44
N HIS A 88 5.33 8.88 -24.08
CA HIS A 88 6.05 9.70 -25.05
C HIS A 88 6.94 8.87 -26.00
N LYS A 89 7.46 7.73 -25.52
CA LYS A 89 8.22 6.80 -26.36
C LYS A 89 7.34 5.94 -27.25
N LEU A 90 6.13 5.60 -26.82
CA LEU A 90 5.24 4.68 -27.53
C LEU A 90 4.16 5.40 -28.34
N GLU A 91 4.10 6.73 -28.29
CA GLU A 91 3.11 7.56 -28.99
C GLU A 91 3.02 7.23 -30.48
N PHE A 92 4.15 6.90 -31.11
CA PHE A 92 4.20 6.52 -32.53
C PHE A 92 3.46 5.21 -32.85
N LEU A 93 3.42 4.24 -31.93
CA LEU A 93 2.70 2.96 -32.14
C LEU A 93 1.18 3.14 -32.09
N PHE A 94 0.70 4.15 -31.37
CA PHE A 94 -0.73 4.47 -31.30
C PHE A 94 -1.23 5.18 -32.57
N ALA A 95 -0.33 5.84 -33.31
CA ALA A 95 -0.67 6.51 -34.57
C ALA A 95 -0.92 5.54 -35.74
N GLU A 96 -0.36 4.32 -35.70
CA GLU A 96 -0.58 3.29 -36.72
C GLU A 96 -1.85 2.44 -36.47
N TYR A 97 -2.47 2.57 -35.29
CA TYR A 97 -3.66 1.80 -34.89
C TYR A 97 -5.00 2.52 -35.18
N ILE A 98 -5.00 3.52 -36.07
CA ILE A 98 -6.19 4.23 -36.56
C ILE A 98 -6.36 3.99 -38.06
#